data_AF-A0A0K8V7T9-F1
#
_entry.id   AF-A0A0K8V7T9-F1
#
_cell.length_a   1.000
_cell.length_b   1.000
_cell.length_c   1.000
_cell.angle_alpha   90.00
_cell.angle_beta   90.00
_cell.angle_gamma   90.00
#
_symmetry.space_group_name_H-M   'P 1'
#
loop_
_entity.id
_entity.type
_entity.pdbx_description
1 polymer ?
#
loop_
_entity_poly.entity_id
_entity_poly.type
_entity_poly.pdbx_seq_one_letter_code
_entity_poly.pdbx_strand_id
1 'polypeptide(L)'
;SDIDGREVTNRELLTWSTRLALHFKKMGLRHDDVIGIVAKNTTYTSSVAVGCFMNCTPFHAVNSGLDKDTICHVFQITKPKIIFCDGEYYEKLHEATRLLNPLFYTLT
;
A
#
# COMPACT_ATOMS: atom_id res chain seq x y z
N SER A 1 9.93 0.59 15.11
CA SER A 1 11.32 0.64 14.63
C SER A 1 11.34 0.01 13.27
N ASP A 2 11.86 0.73 12.28
CA ASP A 2 11.93 0.24 10.90
C ASP A 2 12.97 -0.87 10.81
N ILE A 3 12.63 -1.93 10.07
CA ILE A 3 13.44 -3.16 10.06
C ILE A 3 14.57 -3.14 9.02
N ASP A 4 14.58 -2.16 8.12
CA ASP A 4 15.54 -2.04 7.02
C ASP A 4 16.87 -1.37 7.44
N GLY A 5 16.96 -0.89 8.68
CA GLY A 5 18.13 -0.17 9.21
C GLY A 5 18.38 1.17 8.52
N ARG A 6 17.45 1.61 7.66
CA ARG A 6 17.53 2.88 6.97
C ARG A 6 16.91 3.96 7.85
N GLU A 7 17.61 5.07 7.98
CA GLU A 7 17.02 6.29 8.53
C GLU A 7 16.52 7.17 7.38
N VAL A 8 15.31 7.70 7.53
CA VAL A 8 14.70 8.62 6.57
C VAL A 8 14.41 9.93 7.29
N THR A 9 14.89 11.02 6.71
CA THR A 9 14.64 12.35 7.24
C THR A 9 13.20 12.78 6.97
N ASN A 10 12.67 13.69 7.80
CA ASN A 10 11.35 14.28 7.56
C ASN A 10 11.25 14.95 6.17
N ARG A 11 12.36 15.47 5.65
CA ARG A 11 12.42 16.07 4.31
C ARG A 11 12.22 15.04 3.22
N GLU A 12 12.85 13.87 3.34
CA GLU A 12 12.70 12.76 2.39
C GLU A 12 11.29 12.18 2.45
N LEU A 13 10.78 11.90 3.66
CA LEU A 13 9.41 11.44 3.89
C LEU A 13 8.40 12.39 3.23
N LEU A 14 8.52 13.70 3.47
CA LEU A 14 7.66 14.72 2.86
C LEU A 14 7.73 14.70 1.34
N THR A 15 8.95 14.59 0.79
CA THR A 15 9.17 14.59 -0.67
C THR A 15 8.52 13.37 -1.32
N TRP A 16 8.72 12.17 -0.76
CA TRP A 16 8.17 10.94 -1.32
C TRP A 16 6.65 10.88 -1.16
N SER A 17 6.14 11.25 0.00
CA SER A 17 4.69 11.31 0.25
C SER A 17 3.98 12.28 -0.69
N THR A 18 4.58 13.45 -0.94
CA THR A 18 4.04 14.44 -1.90
C THR A 18 3.97 13.87 -3.32
N ARG A 19 5.03 13.16 -3.75
CA ARG A 19 5.05 12.51 -5.07
C ARG A 19 3.97 11.43 -5.19
N LEU A 20 3.80 10.61 -4.16
CA LEU A 20 2.75 9.59 -4.11
C LEU A 20 1.35 10.22 -4.16
N ALA A 21 1.10 11.28 -3.38
CA ALA A 21 -0.17 11.99 -3.39
C ALA A 21 -0.49 12.58 -4.77
N LEU A 22 0.48 13.23 -5.43
CA LEU A 22 0.31 13.74 -6.79
C LEU A 22 0.05 12.63 -7.81
N HIS A 23 0.69 11.48 -7.64
CA HIS A 23 0.47 10.30 -8.47
C HIS A 23 -0.95 9.73 -8.28
N PHE A 24 -1.40 9.57 -7.04
CA PHE A 24 -2.76 9.14 -6.72
C PHE A 24 -3.81 10.09 -7.30
N LYS A 25 -3.58 11.40 -7.20
CA LYS A 25 -4.41 12.42 -7.83
C LYS A 25 -4.46 12.28 -9.35
N LYS A 26 -3.30 12.05 -9.99
CA LYS A 26 -3.22 11.85 -11.45
C LYS A 26 -3.94 10.57 -11.90
N MET A 27 -3.92 9.53 -11.08
CA MET A 27 -4.69 8.30 -11.31
C MET A 27 -6.21 8.49 -11.09
N GLY A 28 -6.64 9.61 -10.52
CA GLY A 28 -8.04 9.89 -10.22
C GLY A 28 -8.56 9.18 -8.97
N LEU A 29 -7.66 8.77 -8.05
CA LEU A 29 -8.09 8.17 -6.79
C LEU A 29 -8.79 9.20 -5.90
N ARG A 30 -9.88 8.77 -5.29
CA ARG A 30 -10.75 9.60 -4.45
C ARG A 30 -10.91 9.01 -3.04
N HIS A 31 -11.75 9.64 -2.21
CA HIS A 31 -12.02 9.21 -0.83
C HIS A 31 -12.88 7.94 -0.74
N ASP A 32 -13.58 7.58 -1.81
CA ASP A 32 -14.36 6.36 -1.98
C ASP A 32 -13.52 5.19 -2.54
N ASP A 33 -12.24 5.43 -2.83
CA ASP A 33 -11.29 4.41 -3.28
C ASP A 33 -10.39 3.94 -2.15
N VAL A 34 -9.97 2.68 -2.19
CA VAL A 34 -9.08 2.10 -1.18
C VAL A 34 -7.74 1.71 -1.81
N ILE A 35 -6.66 2.01 -1.10
CA ILE A 35 -5.32 1.47 -1.35
C ILE A 35 -5.03 0.35 -0.34
N GLY A 36 -4.62 -0.82 -0.79
CA GLY A 36 -4.14 -1.91 0.06
C GLY A 36 -2.64 -1.74 0.34
N ILE A 37 -2.22 -2.03 1.58
CA ILE A 37 -0.80 -2.06 1.96
C ILE A 37 -0.52 -3.40 2.66
N VAL A 38 0.34 -4.23 2.07
CA VAL A 38 0.78 -5.52 2.64
C VAL A 38 2.29 -5.63 2.53
N ALA A 39 2.98 -4.95 3.44
CA ALA A 39 4.43 -4.86 3.47
C ALA A 39 4.92 -4.90 4.91
N LYS A 40 6.20 -5.23 5.10
CA LYS A 40 6.88 -5.09 6.38
C LYS A 40 6.97 -3.60 6.75
N ASN A 41 7.24 -3.34 8.02
CA ASN A 41 7.45 -1.99 8.54
C ASN A 41 8.81 -1.44 8.05
N THR A 42 8.80 -0.94 6.82
CA THR A 42 9.93 -0.27 6.17
C THR A 42 9.70 1.23 6.13
N THR A 43 10.78 1.98 5.91
CA THR A 43 10.72 3.43 5.75
C THR A 43 9.84 3.89 4.57
N TYR A 44 9.63 3.02 3.58
CA TYR A 44 8.77 3.30 2.42
C TYR A 44 7.27 3.22 2.76
N THR A 45 6.87 2.28 3.61
CA THR A 45 5.46 2.08 4.01
C THR A 45 4.88 3.35 4.64
N SER A 46 5.67 4.04 5.46
CA SER A 46 5.29 5.33 6.06
C SER A 46 5.01 6.41 5.01
N SER A 47 5.80 6.46 3.93
CA SER A 47 5.60 7.43 2.85
C SER A 47 4.31 7.16 2.08
N VAL A 48 3.95 5.89 1.88
CA VAL A 48 2.68 5.49 1.25
C VAL A 48 1.50 5.95 2.10
N ALA A 49 1.52 5.66 3.41
CA ALA A 49 0.46 6.06 4.32
C ALA A 49 0.27 7.60 4.37
N VAL A 50 1.36 8.36 4.47
CA VAL A 50 1.29 9.84 4.47
C VAL A 50 0.81 10.38 3.12
N GLY A 51 1.25 9.79 2.00
CA GLY A 51 0.75 10.14 0.67
C GLY A 51 -0.76 9.90 0.50
N CYS A 52 -1.27 8.81 1.09
CA CYS A 52 -2.70 8.52 1.13
C CYS A 52 -3.47 9.59 1.89
N PHE A 53 -2.98 10.00 3.07
CA PHE A 53 -3.58 11.10 3.84
C PHE A 53 -3.59 12.42 3.09
N MET A 54 -2.49 12.77 2.42
CA MET A 54 -2.39 14.00 1.61
C MET A 54 -3.37 14.02 0.43
N ASN A 55 -3.68 12.87 -0.18
CA ASN A 55 -4.64 12.76 -1.28
C ASN A 55 -6.09 12.56 -0.80
N CYS A 56 -6.33 12.41 0.51
CA CYS A 56 -7.61 12.00 1.07
C CYS A 56 -8.12 10.66 0.51
N THR A 57 -7.22 9.72 0.24
CA THR A 57 -7.56 8.35 -0.18
C THR A 57 -7.31 7.40 1.00
N PRO A 58 -8.32 6.68 1.51
CA PRO A 58 -8.13 5.73 2.60
C PRO A 58 -7.24 4.56 2.17
N PHE A 59 -6.53 3.98 3.13
CA PHE A 59 -5.80 2.74 2.93
C PHE A 59 -6.21 1.67 3.93
N HIS A 60 -6.05 0.41 3.53
CA HIS A 60 -6.21 -0.77 4.37
C HIS A 60 -4.86 -1.46 4.50
N ALA A 61 -4.24 -1.34 5.67
CA ALA A 61 -3.02 -2.06 6.00
C ALA A 61 -3.37 -3.46 6.52
N VAL A 62 -2.82 -4.49 5.88
CA VAL A 62 -3.04 -5.91 6.23
C VAL A 62 -1.71 -6.52 6.62
N ASN A 63 -1.72 -7.29 7.71
CA ASN A 63 -0.52 -7.99 8.17
C ASN A 63 -0.06 -9.01 7.12
N SER A 64 1.18 -8.88 6.66
CA SER A 64 1.77 -9.75 5.63
C SER A 64 1.91 -11.22 6.07
N GLY A 65 1.89 -11.51 7.37
CA GLY A 65 1.91 -12.85 7.93
C GLY A 65 0.57 -13.60 7.88
N LEU A 66 -0.53 -12.94 7.49
CA LEU A 66 -1.82 -13.60 7.32
C LEU A 66 -1.81 -14.58 6.14
N ASP A 67 -2.60 -15.63 6.26
CA ASP A 67 -2.81 -16.60 5.20
C ASP A 67 -3.58 -16.00 4.02
N LYS A 68 -3.52 -16.69 2.89
CA LYS A 68 -4.12 -16.23 1.62
C LYS A 68 -5.63 -16.04 1.71
N ASP A 69 -6.34 -16.94 2.39
CA ASP A 69 -7.80 -16.93 2.44
C ASP A 69 -8.31 -15.79 3.31
N THR A 70 -7.63 -15.52 4.42
CA THR A 70 -7.89 -14.34 5.26
C THR A 70 -7.65 -13.05 4.48
N ILE A 71 -6.54 -12.94 3.75
CA ILE A 71 -6.26 -11.75 2.92
C ILE A 71 -7.32 -11.57 1.83
N CYS A 72 -7.70 -12.65 1.14
CA CYS A 72 -8.76 -12.65 0.14
C CYS A 72 -10.07 -12.13 0.75
N HIS A 73 -10.48 -12.67 1.90
CA HIS A 73 -11.70 -12.28 2.58
C HIS A 73 -11.73 -10.78 2.93
N VAL A 74 -10.69 -10.26 3.57
CA VAL A 74 -10.67 -8.85 3.98
C VAL A 74 -10.58 -7.88 2.78
N PHE A 75 -9.89 -8.27 1.70
CA PHE A 75 -9.84 -7.47 0.48
C PHE A 75 -11.09 -7.58 -0.39
N GLN A 76 -11.89 -8.64 -0.27
CA GLN A 76 -13.23 -8.66 -0.88
C GLN A 76 -14.17 -7.61 -0.27
N ILE A 77 -13.94 -7.23 1.00
CA ILE A 77 -14.69 -6.17 1.68
C ILE A 77 -14.22 -4.80 1.19
N THR A 78 -12.92 -4.52 1.27
CA THR A 78 -12.39 -3.17 0.99
C THR A 78 -12.09 -2.90 -0.48
N LYS A 79 -12.02 -3.93 -1.32
CA LYS A 79 -11.84 -3.87 -2.78
C LYS A 79 -10.77 -2.84 -3.22
N PRO A 80 -9.51 -3.00 -2.77
CA PRO A 80 -8.48 -2.03 -3.08
C PRO A 80 -8.26 -1.91 -4.60
N LYS A 81 -8.15 -0.69 -5.12
CA LYS A 81 -7.80 -0.44 -6.54
C LYS A 81 -6.31 -0.62 -6.80
N ILE A 82 -5.50 -0.39 -5.77
CA ILE A 82 -4.05 -0.46 -5.81
C ILE A 82 -3.58 -1.23 -4.58
N ILE A 83 -2.57 -2.08 -4.72
CA ILE A 83 -1.92 -2.78 -3.62
C ILE A 83 -0.41 -2.47 -3.65
N PHE A 84 0.08 -1.90 -2.56
CA PHE A 84 1.51 -1.83 -2.25
C PHE A 84 1.90 -3.08 -1.46
N CYS A 85 2.97 -3.76 -1.87
CA CYS A 85 3.46 -4.94 -1.16
C CYS A 85 4.97 -5.12 -1.28
N ASP A 86 5.59 -5.91 -0.41
CA ASP A 86 6.95 -6.38 -0.65
C ASP A 86 6.95 -7.46 -1.74
N GLY A 87 8.01 -7.55 -2.55
CA GLY A 87 8.09 -8.48 -3.67
C GLY A 87 7.86 -9.94 -3.28
N GLU A 88 8.31 -10.34 -2.08
CA GLU A 88 8.12 -11.70 -1.55
C GLU A 88 6.64 -12.09 -1.35
N TYR A 89 5.73 -11.11 -1.20
CA TYR A 89 4.31 -11.36 -1.00
C TYR A 89 3.48 -11.25 -2.28
N TYR A 90 4.09 -10.80 -3.39
CA TYR A 90 3.37 -10.51 -4.63
C TYR A 90 2.52 -11.70 -5.11
N GLU A 91 3.11 -12.89 -5.25
CA GLU A 91 2.39 -14.06 -5.77
C GLU A 91 1.19 -14.44 -4.89
N LYS A 92 1.37 -14.46 -3.57
CA LYS A 92 0.30 -14.74 -2.60
C LYS A 92 -0.85 -13.74 -2.75
N LEU A 93 -0.52 -12.44 -2.89
CA LEU A 93 -1.50 -11.37 -2.99
C LEU A 93 -2.20 -11.35 -4.34
N HIS A 94 -1.46 -11.59 -5.41
CA HIS A 94 -2.00 -11.70 -6.76
C HIS A 94 -3.01 -12.85 -6.84
N GLU A 95 -2.70 -14.01 -6.26
CA GLU A 95 -3.67 -15.10 -6.12
C GLU A 95 -4.87 -14.72 -5.26
N ALA A 96 -4.66 -14.13 -4.08
CA ALA A 96 -5.73 -13.74 -3.15
C ALA A 96 -6.70 -12.70 -3.74
N THR A 97 -6.22 -11.87 -4.67
CA THR A 97 -6.97 -10.72 -5.21
C THR A 97 -7.25 -10.84 -6.71
N ARG A 98 -7.09 -12.02 -7.28
CA ARG A 98 -7.29 -12.28 -8.72
C ARG A 98 -8.64 -11.81 -9.26
N LEU A 99 -9.70 -11.88 -8.44
CA LEU A 99 -11.05 -11.43 -8.82
C LEU A 99 -11.23 -9.90 -8.76
N LEU A 100 -10.35 -9.19 -8.04
CA LEU A 100 -10.40 -7.74 -7.86
C LEU A 100 -9.56 -6.99 -8.89
N ASN A 101 -8.54 -7.66 -9.47
CA ASN A 101 -7.62 -7.11 -10.47
C ASN A 101 -7.01 -5.74 -10.08
N PRO A 102 -6.40 -5.61 -8.89
CA PRO A 102 -5.79 -4.35 -8.46
C PRO A 102 -4.47 -4.07 -9.20
N LEU A 103 -4.07 -2.80 -9.26
CA LEU A 103 -2.72 -2.43 -9.70
C LEU A 103 -1.71 -2.69 -8.58
N PHE A 104 -0.60 -3.34 -8.89
CA PHE A 104 0.45 -3.63 -7.90
C PHE A 104 1.63 -2.67 -7.97
N TYR A 105 2.14 -2.28 -6.81
CA TYR A 105 3.45 -1.65 -6.63
C TYR A 105 4.25 -2.46 -5.62
N THR A 106 5.48 -2.84 -5.98
CA THR A 106 6.40 -3.53 -5.07
C THR A 106 7.31 -2.51 -4.37
N LEU A 107 7.51 -2.64 -3.06
CA LEU A 107 8.29 -1.69 -2.25
C LEU A 107 9.77 -2.05 -2.13
N THR A 108 10.14 -3.31 -2.40
CA THR A 108 11.46 -3.80 -2.83
C THR A 108 11.30 -5.28 -3.19
#